data_AF-A0A0P4R8J7-F1
#
_entry.id   AF-A0A0P4R8J7-F1
#
_cell.length_a   1.000
_cell.length_b   1.000
_cell.length_c   1.000
_cell.angle_alpha   90.00
_cell.angle_beta   90.00
_cell.angle_gamma   90.00
#
_symmetry.space_group_name_H-M   'P 1'
#
loop_
_entity.id
_entity.type
_entity.pdbx_description
1 polymer ?
#
loop_
_entity_poly.entity_id
_entity_poly.type
_entity_poly.pdbx_seq_one_letter_code
_entity_poly.pdbx_strand_id
1 'polypeptide(L)'
;MGIRHRIVLPAAVLALAGGLAATAAAPALAAQPASGQTTAAAAADGTYLYFNKNQSDPGNSRLSLMKSVPDAKDEVLATYRAGSGDGGRNGTDECAGSQGWLPNGSYRVLAHDAHYNGGDFGVNGKVIHVEDKVCENGRTKRAELFVHSEMWPEGSQASRQPGKDSPYRWDGPDDYRSLGCIKLKPADINNLFTKAGQAGWPTKLKVVS
;
A
#
# COMPACT_ATOMS: atom_id res chain seq x y z
N MET A 1 83.16 -8.52 7.89
CA MET A 1 82.38 -9.45 7.05
C MET A 1 80.92 -9.07 7.21
N GLY A 2 80.12 -8.75 6.21
CA GLY A 2 80.32 -8.68 4.76
C GLY A 2 79.04 -8.12 4.13
N ILE A 3 79.26 -7.22 3.16
CA ILE A 3 78.47 -6.97 1.94
C ILE A 3 77.12 -6.24 2.06
N ARG A 4 77.23 -4.93 1.75
CA ARG A 4 76.22 -4.02 1.20
C ARG A 4 75.55 -4.59 -0.05
N HIS A 5 74.24 -4.44 -0.21
CA HIS A 5 73.62 -4.32 -1.54
C HIS A 5 72.68 -3.11 -1.55
N ARG A 6 73.05 -2.11 -2.36
CA ARG A 6 72.19 -1.02 -2.82
C ARG A 6 71.51 -1.50 -4.10
N ILE A 7 70.20 -1.36 -4.21
CA ILE A 7 69.49 -1.38 -5.50
C ILE A 7 68.54 -0.18 -5.53
N VAL A 8 68.55 0.48 -6.69
CA VAL A 8 67.98 1.77 -7.04
C VAL A 8 66.70 1.55 -7.85
N LEU A 9 65.59 2.22 -7.46
CA LEU A 9 64.43 2.76 -8.22
C LEU A 9 63.64 1.83 -9.19
N PRO A 10 62.29 1.99 -9.33
CA PRO A 10 61.68 3.26 -9.73
C PRO A 10 60.38 3.69 -9.02
N ALA A 11 60.14 5.00 -9.10
CA ALA A 11 58.87 5.64 -8.83
C ALA A 11 57.83 5.22 -9.88
N ALA A 12 56.66 4.78 -9.42
CA ALA A 12 55.47 4.65 -10.24
C ALA A 12 54.44 5.66 -9.73
N VAL A 13 54.27 6.74 -10.50
CA VAL A 13 53.11 7.63 -10.42
C VAL A 13 51.92 6.86 -10.97
N LEU A 14 50.88 6.64 -10.16
CA LEU A 14 49.58 6.17 -10.62
C LEU A 14 48.51 7.14 -10.14
N ALA A 15 47.77 7.62 -11.13
CA ALA A 15 46.85 8.74 -11.08
C ALA A 15 45.69 8.54 -10.09
N LEU A 16 45.26 9.65 -9.49
CA LEU A 16 43.93 9.76 -8.91
C LEU A 16 42.89 9.57 -10.02
N ALA A 17 42.26 8.40 -10.07
CA ALA A 17 40.98 8.22 -10.74
C ALA A 17 39.88 8.55 -9.73
N GLY A 18 39.43 9.80 -9.74
CA GLY A 18 38.06 10.12 -9.30
C GLY A 18 37.08 9.55 -10.31
N GLY A 19 35.99 8.96 -9.84
CA GLY A 19 34.95 8.48 -10.76
C GLY A 19 33.92 7.57 -10.11
N LEU A 20 32.87 8.20 -9.56
CA LEU A 20 31.52 7.69 -9.30
C LEU A 20 31.41 6.29 -8.68
N ALA A 21 31.14 6.27 -7.37
CA ALA A 21 30.33 5.23 -6.78
C ALA A 21 28.98 5.21 -7.51
N ALA A 22 28.81 4.25 -8.42
CA ALA A 22 27.50 3.86 -8.90
C ALA A 22 26.75 3.30 -7.69
N THR A 23 25.91 4.14 -7.07
CA THR A 23 24.82 3.63 -6.25
C THR A 23 23.98 2.78 -7.18
N ALA A 24 24.12 1.46 -7.05
CA ALA A 24 23.20 0.52 -7.67
C ALA A 24 21.82 0.89 -7.14
N ALA A 25 21.02 1.56 -7.98
CA ALA A 25 19.60 1.70 -7.76
C ALA A 25 19.08 0.29 -7.53
N ALA A 26 18.48 0.04 -6.37
CA ALA A 26 17.78 -1.20 -6.12
C ALA A 26 16.82 -1.42 -7.30
N PRO A 27 16.74 -2.64 -7.86
CA PRO A 27 15.79 -2.91 -8.93
C PRO A 27 14.41 -2.50 -8.42
N ALA A 28 13.80 -1.52 -9.08
CA ALA A 28 12.36 -1.34 -8.98
C ALA A 28 11.76 -2.69 -9.34
N LEU A 29 11.01 -3.31 -8.44
CA LEU A 29 10.23 -4.50 -8.78
C LEU A 29 9.41 -4.10 -10.01
N ALA A 30 9.74 -4.71 -11.14
CA ALA A 30 8.96 -4.54 -12.35
C ALA A 30 7.55 -5.04 -12.04
N ALA A 31 6.58 -4.13 -12.14
CA ALA A 31 5.17 -4.42 -11.98
C ALA A 31 4.80 -5.61 -12.87
N GLN A 32 4.41 -6.72 -12.26
CA GLN A 32 3.79 -7.80 -12.99
C GLN A 32 2.35 -7.37 -13.31
N PRO A 33 1.89 -7.52 -14.56
CA PRO A 33 0.51 -7.22 -14.89
C PRO A 33 -0.40 -8.14 -14.07
N ALA A 34 -1.26 -7.53 -13.27
CA ALA A 34 -2.29 -8.23 -12.51
C ALA A 34 -3.14 -9.08 -13.46
N SER A 35 -2.97 -10.40 -13.40
CA SER A 35 -3.78 -11.36 -14.14
C SER A 35 -5.03 -11.68 -13.33
N GLY A 36 -5.82 -10.66 -13.04
CA GLY A 36 -7.13 -10.78 -12.41
C GLY A 36 -8.19 -10.25 -13.37
N GLN A 37 -9.26 -11.01 -13.60
CA GLN A 37 -10.47 -10.51 -14.24
C GLN A 37 -11.07 -9.43 -13.33
N THR A 38 -10.65 -8.19 -13.52
CA THR A 38 -11.22 -7.04 -12.84
C THR A 38 -12.65 -6.86 -13.34
N THR A 39 -13.62 -7.11 -12.48
CA THR A 39 -15.00 -6.76 -12.78
C THR A 39 -15.13 -5.24 -12.71
N ALA A 40 -15.27 -4.59 -13.86
CA ALA A 40 -15.77 -3.22 -13.91
C ALA A 40 -17.26 -3.27 -13.57
N ALA A 41 -17.65 -2.87 -12.34
CA ALA A 41 -19.06 -2.79 -12.00
C ALA A 41 -19.71 -1.55 -12.63
N ALA A 42 -20.95 -1.73 -13.09
CA ALA A 42 -21.85 -0.62 -13.33
C ALA A 42 -22.06 0.16 -12.02
N ALA A 43 -21.80 1.47 -12.07
CA ALA A 43 -21.95 2.36 -10.93
C ALA A 43 -23.41 2.33 -10.45
N ALA A 44 -23.62 1.99 -9.17
CA ALA A 44 -24.83 2.44 -8.50
C ALA A 44 -24.57 3.88 -8.08
N ASP A 45 -25.37 4.81 -8.58
CA ASP A 45 -25.25 6.21 -8.18
C ASP A 45 -25.43 6.32 -6.66
N GLY A 46 -24.39 6.81 -5.99
CA GLY A 46 -24.47 7.29 -4.63
C GLY A 46 -23.55 6.65 -3.59
N THR A 47 -22.95 5.48 -3.78
CA THR A 47 -22.05 4.92 -2.75
C THR A 47 -20.59 5.37 -2.90
N TYR A 48 -19.88 5.50 -1.78
CA TYR A 48 -18.45 5.83 -1.77
C TYR A 48 -17.72 5.35 -0.51
N LEU A 49 -16.40 5.29 -0.58
CA LEU A 49 -15.56 5.02 0.58
C LEU A 49 -15.07 6.32 1.20
N TYR A 50 -15.07 6.38 2.53
CA TYR A 50 -14.55 7.51 3.31
C TYR A 50 -13.51 7.01 4.30
N PHE A 51 -12.26 7.40 4.09
CA PHE A 51 -11.13 7.03 4.94
C PHE A 51 -10.69 8.23 5.78
N ASN A 52 -10.88 8.15 7.08
CA ASN A 52 -10.44 9.13 8.05
C ASN A 52 -9.18 8.62 8.75
N LYS A 53 -8.05 9.27 8.45
CA LYS A 53 -6.74 8.91 8.98
C LYS A 53 -6.61 9.36 10.42
N ASN A 54 -6.09 8.49 11.27
CA ASN A 54 -5.75 8.84 12.63
C ASN A 54 -4.26 9.23 12.68
N GLN A 55 -4.00 10.54 12.78
CA GLN A 55 -2.64 11.11 12.85
C GLN A 55 -1.81 10.55 14.02
N SER A 56 -2.46 10.22 15.15
CA SER A 56 -1.76 9.74 16.35
C SER A 56 -1.49 8.23 16.34
N ASP A 57 -2.28 7.47 15.60
CA ASP A 57 -2.17 6.02 15.46
C ASP A 57 -2.68 5.62 14.08
N PRO A 58 -1.79 5.59 13.06
CA PRO A 58 -2.17 5.31 11.68
C PRO A 58 -2.86 3.95 11.51
N GLY A 59 -2.52 2.96 12.35
CA GLY A 59 -3.13 1.64 12.37
C GLY A 59 -4.56 1.61 12.94
N ASN A 60 -5.02 2.70 13.54
CA ASN A 60 -6.35 2.87 14.13
C ASN A 60 -7.17 3.97 13.46
N SER A 61 -7.01 4.11 12.15
CA SER A 61 -7.83 4.93 11.26
C SER A 61 -9.22 4.29 11.07
N ARG A 62 -10.13 5.00 10.37
CA ARG A 62 -11.48 4.50 10.07
C ARG A 62 -11.79 4.54 8.59
N LEU A 63 -12.20 3.40 8.04
CA LEU A 63 -12.79 3.33 6.71
C LEU A 63 -14.30 3.14 6.85
N SER A 64 -15.09 3.94 6.15
CA SER A 64 -16.54 3.81 6.10
C SER A 64 -17.04 3.62 4.68
N LEU A 65 -18.04 2.77 4.52
CA LEU A 65 -18.87 2.72 3.33
C LEU A 65 -20.03 3.69 3.52
N MET A 66 -20.13 4.67 2.62
CA MET A 66 -21.08 5.76 2.68
C MET A 66 -22.09 5.64 1.53
N LYS A 67 -23.29 6.17 1.75
CA LYS A 67 -24.31 6.39 0.71
C LYS A 67 -24.70 7.86 0.69
N SER A 68 -24.54 8.49 -0.46
CA SER A 68 -25.03 9.83 -0.72
C SER A 68 -26.54 9.82 -0.85
N VAL A 69 -27.17 10.75 -0.13
CA VAL A 69 -28.62 10.93 -0.13
C VAL A 69 -28.93 12.32 -0.66
N PRO A 70 -29.73 12.44 -1.74
CA PRO A 70 -30.14 13.75 -2.26
C PRO A 70 -30.81 14.59 -1.18
N ASP A 71 -30.43 15.87 -1.12
CA ASP A 71 -31.00 16.87 -0.20
C ASP A 71 -30.93 16.53 1.30
N ALA A 72 -30.07 15.57 1.68
CA ALA A 72 -29.89 15.15 3.06
C ALA A 72 -28.42 14.88 3.39
N LYS A 73 -28.16 14.50 4.64
CA LYS A 73 -26.82 14.04 5.05
C LYS A 73 -26.57 12.64 4.51
N ASP A 74 -25.34 12.41 4.06
CA ASP A 74 -24.89 11.08 3.66
C ASP A 74 -25.02 10.09 4.82
N GLU A 75 -25.43 8.87 4.49
CA GLU A 75 -25.63 7.79 5.43
C GLU A 75 -24.36 6.92 5.53
N VAL A 76 -24.02 6.53 6.76
CA VAL A 76 -22.97 5.54 7.02
C VAL A 76 -23.60 4.15 6.95
N LEU A 77 -23.22 3.37 5.95
CA LEU A 77 -23.70 1.98 5.80
C LEU A 77 -22.90 1.01 6.66
N ALA A 78 -21.59 1.28 6.84
CA ALA A 78 -20.71 0.54 7.72
C ALA A 78 -19.43 1.34 8.01
N THR A 79 -18.79 1.05 9.15
CA THR A 79 -17.48 1.62 9.54
C THR A 79 -16.59 0.53 10.11
N TYR A 80 -15.32 0.55 9.74
CA TYR A 80 -14.31 -0.44 10.08
C TYR A 80 -13.09 0.22 10.72
N ARG A 81 -12.37 -0.52 11.56
CA ARG A 81 -10.97 -0.17 11.83
C ARG A 81 -10.19 -0.38 10.54
N ALA A 82 -9.31 0.55 10.24
CA ALA A 82 -8.43 0.45 9.09
C ALA A 82 -7.10 1.10 9.42
N GLY A 83 -6.09 0.79 8.62
CA GLY A 83 -4.77 1.40 8.78
C GLY A 83 -4.09 1.68 7.46
N SER A 84 -3.16 2.62 7.50
CA SER A 84 -2.31 2.97 6.36
C SER A 84 -1.00 3.55 6.86
N GLY A 85 0.07 3.30 6.11
CA GLY A 85 1.43 3.67 6.52
C GLY A 85 2.04 2.64 7.45
N ASP A 86 3.36 2.66 7.60
CA ASP A 86 4.12 1.62 8.30
C ASP A 86 4.18 1.79 9.83
N GLY A 87 3.62 2.88 10.36
CA GLY A 87 3.65 3.24 11.77
C GLY A 87 5.04 3.67 12.29
N GLY A 88 6.04 3.76 11.42
CA GLY A 88 7.38 4.24 11.74
C GLY A 88 7.46 5.77 11.73
N ARG A 89 8.69 6.30 11.80
CA ARG A 89 8.96 7.75 11.83
C ARG A 89 8.30 8.50 10.67
N ASN A 90 8.18 7.87 9.50
CA ASN A 90 7.61 8.46 8.30
C ASN A 90 6.25 7.84 7.92
N GLY A 91 5.64 7.06 8.82
CA GLY A 91 4.38 6.36 8.51
C GLY A 91 3.22 7.30 8.19
N THR A 92 3.24 8.52 8.74
CA THR A 92 2.27 9.59 8.48
C THR A 92 2.71 10.58 7.40
N ASP A 93 3.88 10.39 6.78
CA ASP A 93 4.34 11.26 5.69
C ASP A 93 3.86 10.68 4.36
N GLU A 94 2.84 11.28 3.74
CA GLU A 94 2.30 10.80 2.46
C GLU A 94 3.34 10.79 1.32
N CYS A 95 4.37 11.62 1.43
CA CYS A 95 5.46 11.73 0.46
C CYS A 95 6.57 10.70 0.69
N ALA A 96 6.59 10.01 1.84
CA ALA A 96 7.61 9.02 2.16
C ALA A 96 7.37 7.71 1.41
N GLY A 97 8.14 7.49 0.34
CA GLY A 97 8.09 6.26 -0.45
C GLY A 97 8.24 5.01 0.41
N SER A 98 7.39 4.01 0.15
CA SER A 98 7.39 2.71 0.83
C SER A 98 7.26 2.76 2.36
N GLN A 99 6.72 3.84 2.93
CA GLN A 99 6.55 3.99 4.39
C GLN A 99 5.26 4.74 4.71
N GLY A 100 5.06 5.85 4.01
CA GLY A 100 3.94 6.75 4.19
C GLY A 100 2.59 6.16 3.87
N TRP A 101 1.57 6.66 4.56
CA TRP A 101 0.17 6.46 4.23
C TRP A 101 -0.22 7.12 2.90
N LEU A 102 -1.42 6.82 2.39
CA LEU A 102 -1.93 7.46 1.19
C LEU A 102 -2.21 8.98 1.37
N PRO A 103 -2.01 9.79 0.30
CA PRO A 103 -2.28 11.21 0.35
C PRO A 103 -3.75 11.57 0.60
N ASN A 104 -3.99 12.78 1.11
CA ASN A 104 -5.36 13.29 1.24
C ASN A 104 -6.03 13.58 -0.11
N GLY A 105 -7.37 13.55 -0.12
CA GLY A 105 -8.20 13.99 -1.24
C GLY A 105 -9.12 12.91 -1.82
N SER A 106 -9.66 13.20 -3.00
CA SER A 106 -10.56 12.28 -3.71
C SER A 106 -9.79 11.41 -4.70
N TYR A 107 -10.21 10.15 -4.79
CA TYR A 107 -9.66 9.11 -5.64
C TYR A 107 -10.80 8.46 -6.41
N ARG A 108 -10.57 8.13 -7.69
CA ARG A 108 -11.44 7.19 -8.38
C ARG A 108 -11.20 5.77 -7.88
N VAL A 109 -12.28 5.01 -7.70
CA VAL A 109 -12.19 3.54 -7.59
C VAL A 109 -12.06 3.01 -9.01
N LEU A 110 -10.96 2.32 -9.28
CA LEU A 110 -10.64 1.79 -10.61
C LEU A 110 -11.25 0.42 -10.84
N ALA A 111 -11.21 -0.43 -9.81
CA ALA A 111 -11.74 -1.78 -9.85
C ALA A 111 -11.97 -2.31 -8.43
N HIS A 112 -12.80 -3.34 -8.35
CA HIS A 112 -12.82 -4.25 -7.21
C HIS A 112 -12.67 -5.68 -7.73
N ASP A 113 -12.02 -6.52 -6.94
CA ASP A 113 -11.83 -7.93 -7.27
C ASP A 113 -11.87 -8.75 -5.98
N ALA A 114 -12.63 -9.84 -6.01
CA ALA A 114 -12.77 -10.73 -4.86
C ALA A 114 -11.64 -11.77 -4.78
N HIS A 115 -10.89 -11.95 -5.88
CA HIS A 115 -9.92 -13.00 -6.10
C HIS A 115 -8.63 -12.51 -6.75
N TYR A 116 -8.25 -11.27 -6.45
CA TYR A 116 -7.07 -10.66 -7.02
C TYR A 116 -5.81 -11.46 -6.68
N ASN A 117 -4.95 -11.68 -7.67
CA ASN A 117 -3.68 -12.36 -7.51
C ASN A 117 -2.54 -11.42 -7.93
N GLY A 118 -1.91 -10.80 -6.94
CA GLY A 118 -0.73 -9.95 -7.11
C GLY A 118 0.60 -10.69 -6.97
N GLY A 119 0.58 -12.02 -6.83
CA GLY A 119 1.76 -12.86 -6.64
C GLY A 119 2.26 -12.90 -5.19
N ASP A 120 3.44 -13.53 -5.00
CA ASP A 120 3.92 -13.98 -3.68
C ASP A 120 4.16 -12.87 -2.65
N PHE A 121 4.45 -11.67 -3.13
CA PHE A 121 4.73 -10.49 -2.31
C PHE A 121 3.74 -9.35 -2.58
N GLY A 122 2.71 -9.62 -3.38
CA GLY A 122 1.72 -8.65 -3.80
C GLY A 122 0.52 -8.57 -2.88
N VAL A 123 -0.37 -7.65 -3.23
CA VAL A 123 -1.73 -7.62 -2.67
C VAL A 123 -2.50 -8.81 -3.25
N ASN A 124 -3.25 -9.52 -2.42
CA ASN A 124 -4.02 -10.70 -2.83
C ASN A 124 -5.43 -10.71 -2.23
N GLY A 125 -6.32 -11.49 -2.85
CA GLY A 125 -7.69 -11.74 -2.42
C GLY A 125 -8.63 -10.58 -2.70
N LYS A 126 -9.33 -10.12 -1.67
CA LYS A 126 -10.31 -9.03 -1.79
C LYS A 126 -9.62 -7.68 -1.85
N VAL A 127 -9.78 -6.98 -2.96
CA VAL A 127 -9.15 -5.68 -3.20
C VAL A 127 -10.12 -4.67 -3.79
N ILE A 128 -9.96 -3.41 -3.43
CA ILE A 128 -10.52 -2.26 -4.15
C ILE A 128 -9.32 -1.42 -4.59
N HIS A 129 -9.05 -1.41 -5.89
CA HIS A 129 -7.97 -0.64 -6.49
C HIS A 129 -8.44 0.80 -6.68
N VAL A 130 -7.64 1.76 -6.20
CA VAL A 130 -7.92 3.20 -6.36
C VAL A 130 -6.84 3.87 -7.19
N GLU A 131 -7.19 5.04 -7.72
CA GLU A 131 -6.33 5.84 -8.58
C GLU A 131 -5.00 6.22 -7.91
N ASP A 132 -3.94 6.26 -8.71
CA ASP A 132 -2.66 6.82 -8.27
C ASP A 132 -2.82 8.30 -7.86
N LYS A 133 -1.99 8.77 -6.94
CA LYS A 133 -2.10 10.12 -6.39
C LYS A 133 -0.75 10.78 -6.23
N VAL A 134 -0.64 12.02 -6.68
CA VAL A 134 0.52 12.86 -6.40
C VAL A 134 0.37 13.44 -5.01
N CYS A 135 1.41 13.33 -4.19
CA CYS A 135 1.46 13.89 -2.85
C CYS A 135 1.49 15.42 -2.88
N GLU A 136 1.29 16.06 -1.72
CA GLU A 136 1.27 17.52 -1.57
C GLU A 136 2.52 18.24 -2.09
N ASN A 137 3.66 17.56 -2.13
CA ASN A 137 4.90 18.12 -2.67
C ASN A 137 4.91 18.30 -4.21
N GLY A 138 3.86 17.82 -4.90
CA GLY A 138 3.69 17.93 -6.35
C GLY A 138 4.68 17.08 -7.17
N ARG A 139 5.43 16.18 -6.55
CA ARG A 139 6.52 15.41 -7.18
C ARG A 139 6.39 13.91 -6.94
N THR A 140 6.18 13.50 -5.70
CA THR A 140 6.06 12.09 -5.34
C THR A 140 4.71 11.58 -5.81
N LYS A 141 4.71 10.55 -6.66
CA LYS A 141 3.50 9.83 -7.04
C LYS A 141 3.40 8.54 -6.24
N ARG A 142 2.26 8.32 -5.59
CA ARG A 142 1.87 7.05 -4.99
C ARG A 142 1.05 6.28 -6.01
N ALA A 143 1.50 5.07 -6.31
CA ALA A 143 0.87 4.19 -7.27
C ALA A 143 0.47 2.88 -6.60
N GLU A 144 -0.35 2.08 -7.30
CA GLU A 144 -0.75 0.73 -6.87
C GLU A 144 -1.38 0.75 -5.46
N LEU A 145 -2.35 1.66 -5.29
CA LEU A 145 -3.02 1.86 -4.01
C LEU A 145 -4.29 1.00 -3.91
N PHE A 146 -4.39 0.23 -2.84
CA PHE A 146 -5.51 -0.69 -2.63
C PHE A 146 -6.15 -0.50 -1.26
N VAL A 147 -7.46 -0.77 -1.18
CA VAL A 147 -8.12 -1.21 0.05
C VAL A 147 -8.11 -2.74 0.05
N HIS A 148 -7.43 -3.36 1.02
CA HIS A 148 -7.27 -4.82 1.03
C HIS A 148 -7.08 -5.39 2.44
N SER A 149 -6.91 -6.71 2.51
CA SER A 149 -6.46 -7.44 3.70
C SER A 149 -5.32 -8.38 3.34
N GLU A 150 -4.80 -9.12 4.31
CA GLU A 150 -3.84 -10.20 4.13
C GLU A 150 -4.61 -11.51 4.04
N MET A 151 -4.60 -12.13 2.88
CA MET A 151 -5.32 -13.36 2.58
C MET A 151 -4.80 -13.96 1.27
N TRP A 152 -5.04 -15.25 1.06
CA TRP A 152 -4.82 -15.88 -0.24
C TRP A 152 -5.74 -15.30 -1.32
N PRO A 153 -5.41 -15.46 -2.61
CA PRO A 153 -6.28 -15.05 -3.72
C PRO A 153 -7.71 -15.58 -3.60
N GLU A 154 -7.93 -16.80 -3.15
CA GLU A 154 -9.28 -17.34 -2.94
C GLU A 154 -10.02 -16.72 -1.72
N GLY A 155 -9.36 -15.87 -0.95
CA GLY A 155 -9.90 -15.15 0.21
C GLY A 155 -9.72 -15.86 1.56
N SER A 156 -9.03 -17.00 1.57
CA SER A 156 -8.75 -17.78 2.78
C SER A 156 -7.56 -17.21 3.58
N GLN A 157 -7.44 -17.58 4.86
CA GLN A 157 -6.29 -17.23 5.69
C GLN A 157 -5.26 -18.36 5.68
N ALA A 158 -3.98 -18.02 5.55
CA ALA A 158 -2.92 -19.00 5.81
C ALA A 158 -2.93 -19.43 7.29
N SER A 159 -2.35 -20.60 7.54
CA SER A 159 -2.16 -21.11 8.90
C SER A 159 -1.16 -20.25 9.67
N ARG A 160 -1.38 -20.08 10.97
CA ARG A 160 -0.47 -19.33 11.84
C ARG A 160 0.89 -20.00 11.92
N GLN A 161 1.94 -19.24 11.66
CA GLN A 161 3.33 -19.65 11.88
C GLN A 161 3.94 -18.76 12.98
N PRO A 162 4.13 -19.29 14.21
CA PRO A 162 4.66 -18.48 15.30
C PRO A 162 5.99 -17.80 14.95
N GLY A 163 6.06 -16.48 15.16
CA GLY A 163 7.25 -15.67 14.91
C GLY A 163 7.53 -15.34 13.45
N LYS A 164 6.61 -15.64 12.53
CA LYS A 164 6.72 -15.28 11.10
C LYS A 164 5.49 -14.52 10.66
N ASP A 165 5.72 -13.36 10.06
CA ASP A 165 4.69 -12.61 9.35
C ASP A 165 4.43 -13.23 7.97
N SER A 166 3.21 -13.09 7.45
CA SER A 166 2.81 -13.64 6.16
C SER A 166 1.82 -12.71 5.46
N PRO A 167 2.03 -12.38 4.17
CA PRO A 167 1.09 -11.53 3.42
C PRO A 167 -0.29 -12.18 3.21
N TYR A 168 -0.44 -13.45 3.58
CA TYR A 168 -1.65 -14.25 3.46
C TYR A 168 -2.39 -14.46 4.79
N ARG A 169 -1.90 -13.85 5.88
CA ARG A 169 -2.44 -14.10 7.20
C ARG A 169 -2.46 -12.85 8.06
N TRP A 170 -3.67 -12.53 8.51
CA TRP A 170 -3.91 -11.60 9.60
C TRP A 170 -3.57 -12.23 10.96
N ASP A 171 -2.55 -11.71 11.62
CA ASP A 171 -2.05 -12.11 12.93
C ASP A 171 -2.30 -11.09 14.05
N GLY A 172 -2.58 -9.81 13.75
CA GLY A 172 -2.81 -8.84 14.82
C GLY A 172 -2.93 -7.37 14.42
N PRO A 173 -2.67 -6.46 15.39
CA PRO A 173 -2.72 -5.02 15.16
C PRO A 173 -1.65 -4.49 14.19
N ASP A 174 -0.52 -5.18 14.04
CA ASP A 174 0.57 -4.74 13.17
C ASP A 174 0.21 -4.85 11.68
N ASP A 175 -0.70 -5.75 11.28
CA ASP A 175 -1.12 -5.94 9.88
C ASP A 175 -2.00 -4.80 9.34
N TYR A 176 -2.38 -3.86 10.22
CA TYR A 176 -2.97 -2.59 9.78
C TYR A 176 -1.93 -1.65 9.15
N ARG A 177 -0.63 -1.96 9.28
CA ARG A 177 0.45 -1.21 8.67
C ARG A 177 0.56 -1.55 7.19
N SER A 178 0.96 -0.57 6.38
CA SER A 178 1.07 -0.73 4.93
C SER A 178 2.07 0.25 4.32
N LEU A 179 2.45 0.01 3.07
CA LEU A 179 3.27 0.95 2.30
C LEU A 179 2.41 1.99 1.55
N GLY A 180 1.28 2.38 2.13
CA GLY A 180 0.34 3.37 1.58
C GLY A 180 -1.05 2.83 1.25
N CYS A 181 -1.23 1.50 1.20
CA CYS A 181 -2.56 0.90 1.07
C CYS A 181 -3.44 1.16 2.30
N ILE A 182 -4.74 0.92 2.19
CA ILE A 182 -5.66 0.84 3.32
C ILE A 182 -5.86 -0.64 3.67
N LYS A 183 -5.44 -1.03 4.87
CA LYS A 183 -5.56 -2.39 5.39
C LYS A 183 -6.78 -2.52 6.29
N LEU A 184 -7.54 -3.60 6.12
CA LEU A 184 -8.62 -4.03 7.00
C LEU A 184 -8.37 -5.46 7.43
N LYS A 185 -8.87 -5.85 8.61
CA LYS A 185 -8.89 -7.27 8.97
C LYS A 185 -9.79 -8.09 8.03
N PRO A 186 -9.56 -9.41 7.87
CA PRO A 186 -10.29 -10.24 6.90
C PRO A 186 -11.81 -10.20 7.06
N ALA A 187 -12.31 -10.24 8.31
CA ALA A 187 -13.73 -10.16 8.58
C ALA A 187 -14.36 -8.82 8.13
N ASP A 188 -13.63 -7.71 8.26
CA ASP A 188 -14.13 -6.38 7.93
C ASP A 188 -14.16 -6.18 6.41
N ILE A 189 -13.13 -6.60 5.68
CA ILE A 189 -13.16 -6.50 4.21
C ILE A 189 -14.20 -7.44 3.58
N ASN A 190 -14.43 -8.62 4.18
CA ASN A 190 -15.52 -9.50 3.77
C ASN A 190 -16.87 -8.81 3.95
N ASN A 191 -17.08 -8.17 5.11
CA ASN A 191 -18.30 -7.41 5.37
C ASN A 191 -18.45 -6.22 4.41
N LEU A 192 -17.37 -5.48 4.14
CA LEU A 192 -17.35 -4.39 3.18
C LEU A 192 -17.78 -4.85 1.78
N PHE A 193 -17.21 -5.95 1.28
CA PHE A 193 -17.57 -6.53 -0.01
C PHE A 193 -19.04 -6.94 -0.06
N THR A 194 -19.55 -7.59 1.00
CA THR A 194 -20.97 -7.94 1.08
C THR A 194 -21.87 -6.70 1.05
N LYS A 195 -21.54 -5.67 1.85
CA LYS A 195 -22.34 -4.43 1.93
C LYS A 195 -22.29 -3.63 0.63
N ALA A 196 -21.11 -3.52 0.01
CA ALA A 196 -20.95 -2.87 -1.28
C ALA A 196 -21.71 -3.62 -2.39
N GLY A 197 -21.67 -4.96 -2.41
CA GLY A 197 -22.45 -5.76 -3.36
C GLY A 197 -23.97 -5.59 -3.20
N GLN A 198 -24.45 -5.30 -1.99
CA GLN A 198 -25.88 -5.05 -1.71
C GLN A 198 -26.31 -3.62 -2.00
N ALA A 199 -25.49 -2.64 -1.60
CA ALA A 199 -25.82 -1.22 -1.69
C ALA A 199 -25.40 -0.59 -3.02
N GLY A 200 -24.61 -1.29 -3.82
CA GLY A 200 -23.94 -0.77 -5.00
C GLY A 200 -22.47 -0.44 -4.73
N TRP A 201 -21.61 -0.76 -5.70
CA TRP A 201 -20.17 -0.62 -5.55
C TRP A 201 -19.73 0.86 -5.51
N PRO A 202 -18.88 1.26 -4.55
CA PRO A 202 -18.37 2.61 -4.48
C PRO A 202 -17.53 2.97 -5.71
N THR A 203 -17.73 4.17 -6.22
CA THR A 203 -16.99 4.69 -7.40
C THR A 203 -15.86 5.64 -7.03
N LYS A 204 -15.83 6.09 -5.78
CA LYS A 204 -14.85 7.04 -5.27
C LYS A 204 -14.40 6.67 -3.85
N LEU A 205 -13.17 7.04 -3.54
CA LEU A 205 -12.63 7.05 -2.18
C LEU A 205 -12.29 8.50 -1.81
N LYS A 206 -12.76 8.95 -0.65
CA LYS A 206 -12.39 10.24 -0.06
C LYS A 206 -11.49 9.99 1.13
N VAL A 207 -10.31 10.60 1.13
CA VAL A 207 -9.30 10.47 2.18
C VAL A 207 -9.14 11.81 2.89
N VAL A 208 -9.21 11.77 4.22
CA VAL A 208 -9.00 12.91 5.11
C VAL A 208 -8.12 12.52 6.28
N SER A 209 -7.72 13.49 7.11
CA SER A 209 -6.89 13.30 8.30
C SER A 209 -7.25 14.29 9.39
#